data_AF-A0A354HAU8-F1
#
_entry.id   AF-A0A354HAU8-F1
#
_cell.length_a   1.000
_cell.length_b   1.000
_cell.length_c   1.000
_cell.angle_alpha   90.00
_cell.angle_beta   90.00
_cell.angle_gamma   90.00
#
_symmetry.space_group_name_H-M   'P 1'
#
loop_
_entity.id
_entity.type
_entity.pdbx_description
1 polymer ?
#
loop_
_entity_poly.entity_id
_entity_poly.type
_entity_poly.pdbx_seq_one_letter_code
_entity_poly.pdbx_strand_id
1 'polypeptide(L)'
;MDYSLYLMPMFSSLLISVSLLILLISFGQKYSNDDGRTSNRHIHKKGILRFGGIALIGSFLFAILLDKNLVIGAPLLGVLFGSLLILFLGVVDDFKQIAWKKQLFFQFLIVIFVYIMGVHLEYVTNPFGGVLVLDAGWGYVFGFLISTIWIIFLMNAMNWVDGIDGVAGGVALIGIVAIFFLSLRPEVNQPPIGIIAAVFAGGLVAFLLFNFYPAKILAGSSGSMFIGFILAVLAIFAGAKIATTLLVLAVPIIDALWVIGERFKAGASIFSGDRRHLHFRLLELGWSQRNICLFYYVITALVAFIALNTQALEKMIALFLVTMVILVFFVIIRRKMKIKKIALLMLALVIFVFAIGYVSKRVYSFAGNRIVPVNIKNNIFYAEFVSSSQKMQKGLGGRVDMCENCGMLFEFQKSSQHTFWMKNMQFPLDILWISKNEIVYIEKNIKPDLVGILIPNSDADKVLELNAGTVDDLGIEVGDSIAFEKMRKS
;
A
#
# COMPACT_ATOMS: atom_id res chain seq x y z
N MET A 1 3.10 14.41 15.66
CA MET A 1 3.38 12.97 15.49
C MET A 1 4.72 12.71 16.13
N ASP A 2 4.82 11.80 17.09
CA ASP A 2 6.11 11.46 17.70
C ASP A 2 6.90 10.56 16.75
N TYR A 3 7.82 11.15 15.99
CA TYR A 3 8.61 10.43 14.99
C TYR A 3 9.53 9.37 15.62
N SER A 4 9.86 9.52 16.90
CA SER A 4 10.73 8.57 17.61
C SER A 4 10.11 7.17 17.68
N LEU A 5 8.78 7.10 17.74
CA LEU A 5 7.99 5.86 17.77
C LEU A 5 8.29 4.93 16.59
N TYR A 6 8.64 5.48 15.43
CA TYR A 6 8.89 4.70 14.21
C TYR A 6 10.38 4.64 13.86
N LEU A 7 11.13 5.72 14.11
CA LEU A 7 12.54 5.77 13.76
C LEU A 7 13.39 4.88 14.67
N MET A 8 13.13 4.84 15.98
CA MET A 8 13.87 3.99 16.91
C MET A 8 13.82 2.49 16.55
N PRO A 9 12.63 1.89 16.32
CA PRO A 9 12.54 0.49 15.89
C PRO A 9 13.11 0.22 14.50
N MET A 10 13.02 1.19 13.58
CA MET A 10 13.69 1.09 12.28
C MET A 10 15.21 1.02 12.43
N PHE A 11 15.79 1.93 13.22
CA PHE A 11 17.24 1.97 13.45
C PHE A 11 17.74 0.75 14.22
N SER A 12 16.98 0.26 15.21
CA SER A 12 17.35 -0.95 15.95
C SER A 12 17.40 -2.17 15.01
N SER A 13 16.39 -2.36 14.15
CA SER A 13 16.39 -3.45 13.17
C SER A 13 17.52 -3.31 12.16
N LEU A 14 17.79 -2.08 11.69
CA LEU A 14 18.91 -1.80 10.79
C LEU A 14 20.24 -2.19 11.42
N LEU A 15 20.53 -1.77 12.66
CA LEU A 15 21.80 -2.05 13.33
C LEU A 15 21.97 -3.55 13.61
N ILE A 16 20.92 -4.23 14.08
CA ILE A 16 20.94 -5.68 14.30
C ILE A 16 21.19 -6.40 12.97
N SER A 17 20.49 -6.01 11.90
CA SER A 17 20.63 -6.63 10.58
C SER A 17 22.01 -6.41 9.99
N VAL A 18 22.56 -5.20 10.02
CA VAL A 18 23.93 -4.90 9.58
C VAL A 18 24.95 -5.77 10.34
N SER A 19 24.80 -5.88 11.67
CA SER A 19 25.70 -6.68 12.50
C SER A 19 25.64 -8.17 12.12
N LEU A 20 24.43 -8.72 11.95
CA LEU A 20 24.23 -10.10 11.51
C LEU A 20 24.77 -10.34 10.09
N LEU A 21 24.58 -9.40 9.16
CA LEU A 21 25.08 -9.51 7.79
C LEU A 21 26.61 -9.50 7.74
N ILE A 22 27.26 -8.59 8.49
CA ILE A 22 28.74 -8.56 8.58
C ILE A 22 29.26 -9.88 9.14
N LEU A 23 28.63 -10.41 10.19
CA LEU A 23 28.99 -11.70 10.78
C LEU A 23 28.82 -12.83 9.76
N LEU A 24 27.66 -12.94 9.13
CA LEU A 24 27.36 -13.98 8.15
C LEU A 24 28.28 -13.92 6.92
N ILE A 25 28.61 -12.73 6.43
CA ILE A 25 29.55 -12.56 5.31
C ILE A 25 30.96 -12.98 5.73
N SER A 26 31.40 -12.61 6.93
CA SER A 26 32.76 -12.91 7.43
C SER A 26 32.97 -14.40 7.68
N PHE A 27 32.00 -15.09 8.31
CA PHE A 27 32.09 -16.52 8.61
C PHE A 27 31.66 -17.41 7.44
N GLY A 28 30.74 -16.91 6.60
CA GLY A 28 30.12 -17.69 5.54
C GLY A 28 31.05 -17.99 4.38
N GLN A 29 32.10 -17.20 4.14
CA GLN A 29 33.07 -17.49 3.06
C GLN A 29 33.70 -18.89 3.20
N LYS A 30 33.82 -19.42 4.42
CA LYS A 30 34.32 -20.78 4.69
C LYS A 30 33.33 -21.90 4.33
N TYR A 31 32.04 -21.57 4.27
CA TYR A 31 30.92 -22.49 4.02
C TYR A 31 30.20 -22.20 2.69
N SER A 32 30.73 -21.29 1.88
CA SER A 32 30.27 -21.03 0.53
C SER A 32 30.68 -22.21 -0.36
N ASN A 33 30.05 -23.37 -0.13
CA ASN A 33 30.19 -24.51 -1.00
C ASN A 33 29.69 -24.10 -2.39
N ASP A 34 30.61 -24.23 -3.34
CA ASP A 34 30.42 -24.12 -4.78
C ASP A 34 29.05 -24.68 -5.19
N ASP A 35 28.30 -23.89 -5.95
CA ASP A 35 26.84 -23.95 -6.14
C ASP A 35 26.36 -25.29 -6.74
N GLY A 36 26.30 -26.37 -5.96
CA GLY A 36 25.75 -27.69 -6.32
C GLY A 36 24.26 -27.69 -6.68
N ARG A 37 23.66 -26.51 -6.91
CA ARG A 37 22.32 -26.36 -7.47
C ARG A 37 22.39 -26.51 -8.99
N THR A 38 21.67 -27.50 -9.51
CA THR A 38 21.51 -27.73 -10.95
C THR A 38 20.57 -26.72 -11.61
N SER A 39 19.84 -25.90 -10.83
CA SER A 39 18.80 -25.01 -11.37
C SER A 39 19.36 -23.70 -11.94
N ASN A 40 19.15 -23.46 -13.24
CA ASN A 40 19.51 -22.25 -13.99
C ASN A 40 18.69 -20.98 -13.66
N ARG A 41 18.06 -20.93 -12.48
CA ARG A 41 17.04 -19.94 -12.10
C ARG A 41 17.58 -18.67 -11.42
N HIS A 42 18.89 -18.57 -11.18
CA HIS A 42 19.54 -17.40 -10.57
C HIS A 42 20.83 -17.05 -11.34
N ILE A 43 21.17 -15.76 -11.48
CA ILE A 43 22.34 -15.29 -12.27
C ILE A 43 23.40 -14.59 -11.40
N HIS A 44 23.47 -14.98 -10.13
CA HIS A 44 24.46 -14.43 -9.22
C HIS A 44 25.86 -14.98 -9.55
N LYS A 45 26.90 -14.23 -9.16
CA LYS A 45 28.27 -14.77 -9.23
C LYS A 45 28.35 -16.04 -8.39
N LYS A 46 29.12 -17.02 -8.85
CA LYS A 46 29.33 -18.29 -8.12
C LYS A 46 29.91 -18.02 -6.74
N GLY A 47 29.43 -18.76 -5.74
CA GLY A 47 29.95 -18.69 -4.37
C GLY A 47 29.50 -17.46 -3.56
N ILE A 48 28.34 -16.87 -3.87
CA ILE A 48 27.72 -15.85 -3.00
C ILE A 48 26.82 -16.53 -1.96
N LEU A 49 26.96 -16.12 -0.70
CA LEU A 49 26.18 -16.62 0.44
C LEU A 49 24.68 -16.34 0.30
N ARG A 50 23.85 -17.35 0.55
CA ARG A 50 22.37 -17.26 0.52
C ARG A 50 21.75 -17.14 1.92
N PHE A 51 22.40 -16.38 2.80
CA PHE A 51 22.00 -16.25 4.21
C PHE A 51 21.38 -14.89 4.56
N GLY A 52 21.08 -14.05 3.57
CA GLY A 52 20.47 -12.73 3.83
C GLY A 52 19.15 -12.82 4.58
N GLY A 53 18.36 -13.87 4.32
CA GLY A 53 17.11 -14.14 5.05
C GLY A 53 17.30 -14.40 6.54
N ILE A 54 18.43 -15.00 6.96
CA ILE A 54 18.73 -15.22 8.38
C ILE A 54 18.87 -13.87 9.10
N ALA A 55 19.64 -12.95 8.52
CA ALA A 55 19.80 -11.61 9.09
C ALA A 55 18.50 -10.80 9.06
N LEU A 56 17.76 -10.86 7.95
CA LEU A 56 16.52 -10.11 7.78
C LEU A 56 15.41 -10.58 8.74
N ILE A 57 15.23 -11.89 8.88
CA ILE A 57 14.24 -12.46 9.80
C ILE A 57 14.70 -12.27 11.25
N GLY A 58 15.98 -12.51 11.54
CA GLY A 58 16.54 -12.31 12.88
C GLY A 58 16.35 -10.87 13.36
N SER A 59 16.74 -9.88 12.54
CA SER A 59 16.59 -8.47 12.91
C SER A 59 15.14 -8.03 13.04
N PHE A 60 14.23 -8.59 12.24
CA PHE A 60 12.80 -8.36 12.38
C PHE A 60 12.28 -8.92 13.72
N LEU A 61 12.55 -10.19 14.02
CA LEU A 61 12.10 -10.83 15.26
C LEU A 61 12.62 -10.10 16.50
N PHE A 62 13.93 -9.82 16.56
CA PHE A 62 14.52 -9.13 17.72
C PHE A 62 14.00 -7.70 17.87
N ALA A 63 13.90 -6.93 16.79
CA ALA A 63 13.41 -5.55 16.89
C ALA A 63 11.94 -5.49 17.31
N ILE A 64 11.08 -6.42 16.86
CA ILE A 64 9.69 -6.51 17.33
C ILE A 64 9.62 -6.87 18.82
N LEU A 65 10.42 -7.83 19.28
CA LEU A 65 10.42 -8.26 20.69
C LEU A 65 10.96 -7.18 21.63
N LEU A 66 11.83 -6.29 21.15
CA LEU A 66 12.40 -5.19 21.94
C LEU A 66 11.52 -3.93 21.96
N ASP A 67 10.55 -3.82 21.06
CA ASP A 67 9.68 -2.64 20.99
C ASP A 67 8.55 -2.72 22.03
N LYS A 68 8.61 -1.84 23.03
CA LYS A 68 7.64 -1.78 24.14
C LYS A 68 6.28 -1.21 23.73
N ASN A 69 6.16 -0.60 22.56
CA ASN A 69 4.92 -0.02 22.06
C ASN A 69 4.07 -1.05 21.29
N LEU A 70 4.63 -2.24 21.02
CA LEU A 70 3.89 -3.33 20.39
C LEU A 70 3.33 -4.28 21.47
N VAL A 71 2.01 -4.48 21.41
CA VAL A 71 1.35 -5.53 22.20
C VAL A 71 1.45 -6.84 21.43
N ILE A 72 2.12 -7.83 22.02
CA ILE A 72 2.29 -9.16 21.44
C ILE A 72 1.03 -10.00 21.71
N GLY A 73 0.00 -9.75 20.89
CA GLY A 73 -1.23 -10.56 20.85
C GLY A 73 -1.09 -11.79 19.95
N ALA A 74 -2.14 -12.62 19.90
CA ALA A 74 -2.17 -13.83 19.09
C ALA A 74 -1.82 -13.58 17.60
N PRO A 75 -2.35 -12.54 16.91
CA PRO A 75 -2.00 -12.31 15.51
C PRO A 75 -0.51 -12.05 15.30
N LEU A 76 0.11 -11.23 16.16
CA LEU A 76 1.55 -10.93 16.09
C LEU A 76 2.40 -12.16 16.43
N LEU A 77 2.01 -12.96 17.43
CA LEU A 77 2.65 -14.26 17.70
C LEU A 77 2.58 -15.19 16.49
N GLY A 78 1.44 -15.20 15.79
CA GLY A 78 1.27 -15.87 14.51
C GLY A 78 2.33 -15.46 13.50
N VAL A 79 2.53 -14.15 13.31
CA VAL A 79 3.55 -13.61 12.41
C VAL A 79 4.96 -14.01 12.84
N LEU A 80 5.30 -13.88 14.13
CA LEU A 80 6.64 -14.21 14.64
C LEU A 80 6.97 -15.70 14.45
N PHE A 81 6.05 -16.59 14.80
CA PHE A 81 6.27 -18.03 14.65
C PHE A 81 6.22 -18.47 13.17
N GLY A 82 5.31 -17.89 12.37
CA GLY A 82 5.30 -18.08 10.92
C GLY A 82 6.63 -17.68 10.27
N SER A 83 7.24 -16.59 10.73
CA SER A 83 8.56 -16.13 10.28
C SER A 83 9.67 -17.13 10.63
N LEU A 84 9.62 -17.75 11.82
CA LEU A 84 10.55 -18.82 12.21
C LEU A 84 10.38 -20.09 11.36
N LEU A 85 9.14 -20.46 11.03
CA LEU A 85 8.87 -21.59 10.13
C LEU A 85 9.38 -21.32 8.71
N ILE A 86 9.21 -20.10 8.20
CA ILE A 86 9.78 -19.67 6.90
C ILE A 86 11.30 -19.69 6.93
N LEU A 87 11.92 -19.21 8.01
CA LEU A 87 13.37 -19.26 8.20
C LEU A 87 13.86 -20.71 8.10
N PHE A 88 13.25 -21.62 8.84
CA PHE A 88 13.60 -23.03 8.81
C PHE A 88 13.42 -23.64 7.42
N LEU A 89 12.24 -23.49 6.82
CA LEU A 89 11.94 -24.03 5.49
C LEU A 89 12.90 -23.50 4.43
N GLY A 90 13.15 -22.19 4.43
CA GLY A 90 13.99 -21.52 3.45
C GLY A 90 15.46 -21.91 3.59
N VAL A 91 15.99 -21.99 4.81
CA VAL A 91 17.36 -22.47 5.04
C VAL A 91 17.51 -23.92 4.57
N VAL A 92 16.55 -24.80 4.90
CA VAL A 92 16.57 -26.19 4.40
C VAL A 92 16.48 -26.23 2.88
N ASP A 93 15.68 -25.37 2.23
CA ASP A 93 15.64 -25.30 0.76
C ASP A 93 16.96 -24.84 0.15
N ASP A 94 17.61 -23.87 0.76
CA ASP A 94 18.87 -23.33 0.26
C ASP A 94 19.97 -24.40 0.25
N PHE A 95 19.99 -25.29 1.25
CA PHE A 95 20.90 -26.44 1.32
C PHE A 95 20.46 -27.68 0.53
N LYS A 96 19.18 -28.06 0.59
CA LYS A 96 18.70 -29.37 0.10
C LYS A 96 17.91 -29.33 -1.21
N GLN A 97 17.57 -28.15 -1.75
CA GLN A 97 16.72 -28.01 -2.94
C GLN A 97 15.42 -28.81 -2.81
N ILE A 98 14.55 -28.39 -1.89
CA ILE A 98 13.28 -29.05 -1.62
C ILE A 98 12.39 -28.98 -2.87
N ALA A 99 11.74 -30.10 -3.19
CA ALA A 99 10.76 -30.13 -4.28
C ALA A 99 9.60 -29.15 -4.03
N TRP A 100 9.16 -28.45 -5.09
CA TRP A 100 8.11 -27.43 -5.00
C TRP A 100 6.82 -27.89 -4.31
N LYS A 101 6.43 -29.18 -4.46
CA LYS A 101 5.26 -29.76 -3.77
C LYS A 101 5.39 -29.71 -2.25
N LYS A 102 6.59 -30.00 -1.74
CA LYS A 102 6.87 -29.95 -0.29
C LYS A 102 6.95 -28.51 0.19
N GLN A 103 7.54 -27.61 -0.60
CA GLN A 103 7.54 -26.18 -0.27
C GLN A 103 6.11 -25.64 -0.15
N LEU A 104 5.25 -25.94 -1.13
CA LEU A 104 3.85 -25.51 -1.13
C LEU A 104 3.06 -26.08 0.06
N PHE A 105 3.30 -27.35 0.41
CA PHE A 105 2.70 -27.97 1.60
C PHE A 105 3.06 -27.22 2.89
N PHE A 106 4.34 -26.91 3.10
CA PHE A 106 4.75 -26.15 4.29
C PHE A 106 4.27 -24.70 4.27
N GLN A 107 4.25 -24.04 3.11
CA GLN A 107 3.67 -22.71 2.95
C GLN A 107 2.17 -22.71 3.33
N PHE A 108 1.44 -23.74 2.92
CA PHE A 108 0.03 -23.91 3.31
C PHE A 108 -0.15 -24.12 4.81
N LEU A 109 0.71 -24.92 5.45
CA LEU A 109 0.70 -25.07 6.92
C LEU A 109 1.00 -23.77 7.65
N ILE A 110 1.93 -22.96 7.13
CA ILE A 110 2.21 -21.62 7.67
C ILE A 110 0.95 -20.75 7.58
N VAL A 111 0.24 -20.76 6.44
CA VAL A 111 -1.00 -19.97 6.31
C VAL A 111 -2.09 -20.44 7.26
N ILE A 112 -2.32 -21.75 7.40
CA ILE A 112 -3.27 -22.30 8.38
C ILE A 112 -2.94 -21.78 9.78
N PHE A 113 -1.67 -21.88 10.18
CA PHE A 113 -1.24 -21.47 11.50
C PHE A 113 -1.49 -19.98 11.74
N VAL A 114 -1.03 -19.09 10.85
CA VAL A 114 -1.22 -17.64 11.06
C VAL A 114 -2.69 -17.24 11.02
N TYR A 115 -3.51 -17.92 10.20
CA TYR A 115 -4.94 -17.66 10.12
C TYR A 115 -5.63 -18.00 11.45
N ILE A 116 -5.34 -19.17 12.03
CA ILE A 116 -5.83 -19.59 13.35
C ILE A 116 -5.38 -18.61 14.45
N MET A 117 -4.16 -18.09 14.34
CA MET A 117 -3.61 -17.10 15.28
C MET A 117 -4.27 -15.71 15.12
N GLY A 118 -5.19 -15.52 14.19
CA GLY A 118 -5.96 -14.28 14.02
C GLY A 118 -5.48 -13.39 12.87
N VAL A 119 -4.61 -13.89 11.98
CA VAL A 119 -4.28 -13.20 10.73
C VAL A 119 -5.32 -13.55 9.66
N HIS A 120 -6.53 -13.02 9.80
CA HIS A 120 -7.63 -13.25 8.85
C HIS A 120 -8.16 -11.95 8.24
N LEU A 121 -8.78 -12.09 7.07
CA LEU A 121 -9.49 -10.99 6.41
C LEU A 121 -10.87 -10.86 7.04
N GLU A 122 -11.08 -9.79 7.80
CA GLU A 122 -12.39 -9.49 8.41
C GLU A 122 -13.38 -8.94 7.38
N TYR A 123 -12.90 -8.19 6.38
CA TYR A 123 -13.74 -7.67 5.31
C TYR A 123 -12.93 -7.34 4.05
N VAL A 124 -13.62 -7.17 2.93
CA VAL A 124 -13.05 -6.64 1.68
C VAL A 124 -13.90 -5.47 1.20
N THR A 125 -13.27 -4.34 0.88
CA THR A 125 -13.98 -3.17 0.35
C THR A 125 -14.42 -3.43 -1.09
N ASN A 126 -15.72 -3.23 -1.36
CA ASN A 126 -16.22 -3.27 -2.73
C ASN A 126 -15.92 -1.92 -3.43
N PRO A 127 -15.21 -1.92 -4.56
CA PRO A 127 -14.92 -0.70 -5.34
C PRO A 127 -16.15 0.07 -5.81
N PHE A 128 -17.30 -0.60 -5.96
CA PHE A 128 -18.57 0.01 -6.36
C PHE A 128 -19.43 0.46 -5.17
N GLY A 129 -18.93 0.32 -3.94
CA GLY A 129 -19.60 0.71 -2.70
C GLY A 129 -19.90 -0.47 -1.77
N GLY A 130 -19.79 -0.21 -0.46
CA GLY A 130 -20.02 -1.20 0.60
C GLY A 130 -18.79 -2.04 0.95
N VAL A 131 -18.99 -2.98 1.88
CA VAL A 131 -17.98 -3.94 2.34
C VAL A 131 -18.56 -5.35 2.31
N LEU A 132 -17.75 -6.30 1.85
CA LEU A 132 -18.03 -7.72 1.99
C LEU A 132 -17.43 -8.16 3.34
N VAL A 133 -18.29 -8.45 4.32
CA VAL A 133 -17.87 -8.94 5.64
C VAL A 133 -17.53 -10.43 5.55
N LEU A 134 -16.38 -10.81 6.10
CA LEU A 134 -15.77 -12.15 6.01
C LEU A 134 -15.44 -12.75 7.39
N ASP A 135 -15.85 -12.11 8.48
CA ASP A 135 -15.52 -12.51 9.85
C ASP A 135 -16.40 -13.64 10.42
N ALA A 136 -17.51 -14.00 9.77
CA ALA A 136 -18.45 -15.01 10.27
C ALA A 136 -19.00 -15.96 9.19
N GLY A 137 -19.48 -17.12 9.64
CA GLY A 137 -20.16 -18.13 8.81
C GLY A 137 -19.32 -18.59 7.61
N TRP A 138 -19.94 -18.64 6.42
CA TRP A 138 -19.24 -18.94 5.17
C TRP A 138 -18.18 -17.89 4.81
N GLY A 139 -18.35 -16.64 5.26
CA GLY A 139 -17.39 -15.56 5.07
C GLY A 139 -16.01 -15.92 5.61
N TYR A 140 -15.95 -16.57 6.78
CA TYR A 140 -14.69 -17.00 7.39
C TYR A 140 -13.95 -18.03 6.54
N VAL A 141 -14.67 -18.93 5.87
CA VAL A 141 -14.05 -19.91 4.95
C VAL A 141 -13.55 -19.23 3.67
N PHE A 142 -14.31 -18.29 3.11
CA PHE A 142 -13.86 -17.51 1.95
C PHE A 142 -12.65 -16.62 2.29
N GLY A 143 -12.65 -15.99 3.47
CA GLY A 143 -11.51 -15.24 4.00
C GLY A 143 -10.24 -16.09 4.08
N PHE A 144 -10.38 -17.34 4.54
CA PHE A 144 -9.27 -18.31 4.58
C PHE A 144 -8.74 -18.65 3.18
N LEU A 145 -9.62 -18.94 2.22
CA LEU A 145 -9.22 -19.27 0.85
C LEU A 145 -8.51 -18.09 0.17
N ILE A 146 -9.05 -16.88 0.32
CA ILE A 146 -8.43 -15.66 -0.24
C ILE A 146 -7.07 -15.41 0.42
N SER A 147 -6.98 -15.50 1.74
CA SER A 147 -5.72 -15.31 2.48
C SER A 147 -4.67 -16.36 2.09
N THR A 148 -5.09 -17.61 1.89
CA THR A 148 -4.25 -18.71 1.41
C THR A 148 -3.66 -18.40 0.05
N ILE A 149 -4.50 -18.06 -0.93
CA ILE A 149 -4.05 -17.72 -2.27
C ILE A 149 -3.12 -16.51 -2.20
N TRP A 150 -3.50 -15.47 -1.47
CA TRP A 150 -2.75 -14.22 -1.36
C TRP A 150 -1.35 -14.41 -0.75
N ILE A 151 -1.26 -15.03 0.43
CA ILE A 151 0.02 -15.18 1.15
C ILE A 151 0.95 -16.11 0.38
N ILE A 152 0.46 -17.29 -0.05
CA ILE A 152 1.29 -18.24 -0.80
C ILE A 152 1.74 -17.63 -2.12
N PHE A 153 0.86 -16.94 -2.83
CA PHE A 153 1.21 -16.30 -4.09
C PHE A 153 2.30 -15.24 -3.90
N LEU A 154 2.20 -14.36 -2.90
CA LEU A 154 3.23 -13.36 -2.65
C LEU A 154 4.56 -13.96 -2.19
N MET A 155 4.55 -15.00 -1.36
CA MET A 155 5.78 -15.73 -1.00
C MET A 155 6.52 -16.24 -2.25
N ASN A 156 5.78 -16.83 -3.20
CA ASN A 156 6.36 -17.36 -4.43
C ASN A 156 6.73 -16.27 -5.45
N ALA A 157 5.88 -15.23 -5.61
CA ALA A 157 6.14 -14.13 -6.52
C ALA A 157 7.44 -13.37 -6.14
N MET A 158 7.64 -13.11 -4.85
CA MET A 158 8.86 -12.48 -4.37
C MET A 158 10.09 -13.41 -4.49
N ASN A 159 9.91 -14.72 -4.28
CA ASN A 159 10.96 -15.72 -4.54
C ASN A 159 11.39 -15.77 -6.01
N TRP A 160 10.45 -15.64 -6.96
CA TRP A 160 10.77 -15.64 -8.38
C TRP A 160 11.41 -14.34 -8.87
N VAL A 161 11.09 -13.22 -8.24
CA VAL A 161 11.66 -11.89 -8.57
C VAL A 161 13.09 -11.73 -8.03
N ASP A 162 13.48 -12.52 -7.02
CA ASP A 162 14.83 -12.61 -6.45
C ASP A 162 15.85 -13.33 -7.36
N GLY A 163 15.80 -13.05 -8.67
CA GLY A 163 16.75 -13.54 -9.68
C GLY A 163 17.85 -12.53 -10.03
N ILE A 164 17.71 -11.26 -9.62
CA ILE A 164 18.64 -10.15 -9.85
C ILE A 164 18.95 -9.44 -8.54
N ASP A 165 20.23 -9.15 -8.33
CA ASP A 165 20.76 -8.39 -7.18
C ASP A 165 19.96 -7.11 -6.90
N GLY A 166 19.46 -6.97 -5.68
CA GLY A 166 18.73 -5.79 -5.21
C GLY A 166 17.25 -5.69 -5.61
N VAL A 167 16.76 -6.45 -6.59
CA VAL A 167 15.38 -6.27 -7.10
C VAL A 167 14.34 -6.59 -6.03
N ALA A 168 14.36 -7.81 -5.47
CA ALA A 168 13.36 -8.23 -4.49
C ALA A 168 13.38 -7.34 -3.24
N GLY A 169 14.57 -7.04 -2.71
CA GLY A 169 14.73 -6.19 -1.52
C GLY A 169 14.22 -4.76 -1.73
N GLY A 170 14.50 -4.15 -2.89
CA GLY A 170 14.10 -2.75 -3.11
C GLY A 170 12.64 -2.58 -3.50
N VAL A 171 12.08 -3.52 -4.28
CA VAL A 171 10.63 -3.56 -4.51
C VAL A 171 9.88 -3.75 -3.19
N ALA A 172 10.39 -4.61 -2.30
CA ALA A 172 9.85 -4.79 -0.96
C ALA A 172 10.00 -3.53 -0.09
N LEU A 173 11.14 -2.83 -0.16
CA LEU A 173 11.35 -1.60 0.59
C LEU A 173 10.36 -0.50 0.19
N ILE A 174 10.12 -0.34 -1.11
CA ILE A 174 9.11 0.62 -1.60
C ILE A 174 7.71 0.17 -1.16
N GLY A 175 7.41 -1.13 -1.26
CA GLY A 175 6.17 -1.73 -0.78
C GLY A 175 5.88 -1.47 0.69
N ILE A 176 6.87 -1.71 1.55
CA ILE A 176 6.70 -1.55 2.99
C ILE A 176 6.60 -0.07 3.39
N VAL A 177 7.34 0.83 2.72
CA VAL A 177 7.21 2.27 2.92
C VAL A 177 5.81 2.77 2.52
N ALA A 178 5.23 2.22 1.45
CA ALA A 178 3.86 2.52 1.09
C ALA A 178 2.86 2.05 2.18
N ILE A 179 3.03 0.84 2.70
CA ILE A 179 2.22 0.32 3.82
C ILE A 179 2.39 1.17 5.08
N PHE A 180 3.60 1.59 5.40
CA PHE A 180 3.89 2.50 6.51
C PHE A 180 3.07 3.79 6.40
N PHE A 181 3.20 4.54 5.31
CA PHE A 181 2.43 5.78 5.13
C PHE A 181 0.93 5.54 5.08
N LEU A 182 0.48 4.40 4.54
CA LEU A 182 -0.93 4.03 4.53
C LEU A 182 -1.46 3.79 5.95
N SER A 183 -0.70 3.11 6.81
CA SER A 183 -1.13 2.81 8.18
C SER A 183 -1.28 4.06 9.06
N LEU A 184 -0.55 5.13 8.73
CA LEU A 184 -0.60 6.40 9.45
C LEU A 184 -1.71 7.33 8.97
N ARG A 185 -2.45 6.95 7.92
CA ARG A 185 -3.55 7.79 7.43
C ARG A 185 -4.69 7.85 8.44
N PRO A 186 -5.36 9.01 8.59
CA PRO A 186 -6.47 9.15 9.54
C PRO A 186 -7.62 8.16 9.31
N GLU A 187 -7.82 7.69 8.07
CA GLU A 187 -8.87 6.73 7.72
C GLU A 187 -8.48 5.27 8.01
N VAL A 188 -7.18 4.99 8.21
CA VAL A 188 -6.66 3.66 8.56
C VAL A 188 -6.34 3.61 10.05
N ASN A 189 -5.57 4.58 10.54
CA ASN A 189 -5.21 4.77 11.93
C ASN A 189 -4.74 3.48 12.62
N GLN A 190 -3.72 2.83 12.04
CA GLN A 190 -3.10 1.62 12.57
C GLN A 190 -1.60 1.83 12.90
N PRO A 191 -1.25 2.64 13.92
CA PRO A 191 0.13 2.89 14.31
C PRO A 191 1.00 1.64 14.55
N PRO A 192 0.50 0.53 15.17
CA PRO A 192 1.30 -0.68 15.35
C PRO A 192 1.82 -1.28 14.03
N ILE A 193 1.02 -1.20 12.97
CA ILE A 193 1.43 -1.66 11.63
C ILE A 193 2.54 -0.77 11.09
N GLY A 194 2.46 0.54 11.35
CA GLY A 194 3.53 1.49 11.03
C GLY A 194 4.85 1.13 11.72
N ILE A 195 4.82 0.72 12.99
CA ILE A 195 6.01 0.26 13.72
C ILE A 195 6.59 -1.01 13.06
N ILE A 196 5.76 -2.02 12.80
CA ILE A 196 6.20 -3.27 12.16
C ILE A 196 6.78 -3.01 10.76
N ALA A 197 6.16 -2.11 10.00
CA ALA A 197 6.63 -1.69 8.69
C ALA A 197 7.98 -0.96 8.77
N ALA A 198 8.17 -0.10 9.77
CA ALA A 198 9.42 0.60 10.02
C ALA A 198 10.55 -0.37 10.41
N VAL A 199 10.27 -1.35 11.29
CA VAL A 199 11.22 -2.44 11.62
C VAL A 199 11.67 -3.16 10.35
N PHE A 200 10.70 -3.60 9.53
CA PHE A 200 11.02 -4.35 8.32
C PHE A 200 11.77 -3.49 7.28
N ALA A 201 11.43 -2.20 7.15
CA ALA A 201 12.17 -1.25 6.34
C ALA A 201 13.64 -1.13 6.79
N GLY A 202 13.91 -1.05 8.09
CA GLY A 202 15.26 -1.00 8.64
C GLY A 202 16.10 -2.23 8.26
N GLY A 203 15.53 -3.44 8.41
CA GLY A 203 16.14 -4.69 7.98
C GLY A 203 16.37 -4.77 6.47
N LEU A 204 15.41 -4.30 5.66
CA LEU A 204 15.55 -4.27 4.20
C LEU A 204 16.62 -3.29 3.73
N VAL A 205 16.71 -2.10 4.33
CA VAL A 205 17.78 -1.13 4.06
C VAL A 205 19.13 -1.76 4.35
N ALA A 206 19.30 -2.37 5.54
CA ALA A 206 20.52 -3.09 5.88
C ALA A 206 20.86 -4.19 4.87
N PHE A 207 19.88 -5.03 4.51
CA PHE A 207 20.06 -6.08 3.51
C PHE A 207 20.50 -5.51 2.14
N LEU A 208 19.88 -4.44 1.66
CA LEU A 208 20.20 -3.81 0.38
C LEU A 208 21.61 -3.20 0.35
N LEU A 209 22.15 -2.72 1.47
CA LEU A 209 23.55 -2.26 1.54
C LEU A 209 24.55 -3.36 1.12
N PHE A 210 24.20 -4.63 1.32
CA PHE A 210 25.05 -5.78 0.96
C PHE A 210 24.53 -6.56 -0.25
N ASN A 211 23.26 -6.42 -0.63
CA ASN A 211 22.63 -7.16 -1.74
C ASN A 211 22.54 -6.35 -3.04
N PHE A 212 22.61 -5.02 -3.00
CA PHE A 212 22.58 -4.22 -4.23
C PHE A 212 23.76 -4.56 -5.14
N TYR A 213 23.54 -4.51 -6.46
CA TYR A 213 24.53 -4.98 -7.42
C TYR A 213 25.88 -4.22 -7.34
N PRO A 214 27.02 -4.93 -7.22
CA PRO A 214 27.16 -6.39 -7.15
C PRO A 214 26.94 -6.95 -5.73
N ALA A 215 26.09 -7.97 -5.60
CA ALA A 215 25.73 -8.55 -4.31
C ALA A 215 26.91 -9.24 -3.61
N LYS A 216 27.03 -9.01 -2.29
CA LYS A 216 27.90 -9.74 -1.36
C LYS A 216 27.18 -10.87 -0.65
N ILE A 217 25.86 -10.79 -0.59
CA ILE A 217 24.97 -11.79 0.01
C ILE A 217 23.62 -11.77 -0.70
N LEU A 218 22.98 -12.91 -0.84
CA LEU A 218 21.66 -13.11 -1.45
C LEU A 218 20.62 -13.32 -0.35
N ALA A 219 19.36 -12.99 -0.64
CA ALA A 219 18.26 -13.20 0.31
C ALA A 219 18.10 -14.69 0.65
N GLY A 220 18.34 -15.56 -0.34
CA GLY A 220 18.04 -16.98 -0.22
C GLY A 220 16.54 -17.25 -0.26
N SER A 221 16.18 -18.52 -0.16
CA SER A 221 14.79 -18.94 -0.18
C SER A 221 14.07 -18.47 1.09
N SER A 222 14.78 -18.43 2.23
CA SER A 222 14.27 -17.88 3.49
C SER A 222 13.90 -16.39 3.37
N GLY A 223 14.82 -15.56 2.87
CA GLY A 223 14.63 -14.12 2.79
C GLY A 223 13.54 -13.72 1.80
N SER A 224 13.54 -14.32 0.61
CA SER A 224 12.57 -13.96 -0.43
C SER A 224 11.15 -14.44 -0.12
N MET A 225 10.98 -15.64 0.47
CA MET A 225 9.67 -16.09 0.97
C MET A 225 9.19 -15.20 2.13
N PHE A 226 10.08 -14.84 3.05
CA PHE A 226 9.75 -13.96 4.18
C PHE A 226 9.31 -12.58 3.73
N ILE A 227 9.99 -12.00 2.73
CA ILE A 227 9.59 -10.73 2.11
C ILE A 227 8.16 -10.79 1.60
N GLY A 228 7.81 -11.84 0.83
CA GLY A 228 6.45 -12.01 0.33
C GLY A 228 5.42 -12.20 1.45
N PHE A 229 5.77 -12.99 2.48
CA PHE A 229 4.92 -13.22 3.65
C PHE A 229 4.60 -11.93 4.43
N ILE A 230 5.61 -11.14 4.78
CA ILE A 230 5.39 -9.89 5.54
C ILE A 230 4.58 -8.87 4.73
N LEU A 231 4.88 -8.71 3.43
CA LEU A 231 4.08 -7.83 2.56
C LEU A 231 2.62 -8.29 2.48
N ALA A 232 2.38 -9.60 2.43
CA ALA A 232 1.03 -10.15 2.39
C ALA A 232 0.27 -9.94 3.70
N VAL A 233 0.90 -10.26 4.83
CA VAL A 233 0.31 -10.16 6.18
C VAL A 233 0.03 -8.71 6.56
N LEU A 234 0.96 -7.79 6.31
CA LEU A 234 0.73 -6.38 6.66
C LEU A 234 -0.33 -5.74 5.76
N ALA A 235 -0.50 -6.22 4.52
CA ALA A 235 -1.62 -5.80 3.68
C ALA A 235 -2.99 -6.23 4.24
N ILE A 236 -3.05 -7.39 4.90
CA ILE A 236 -4.24 -7.89 5.60
C ILE A 236 -4.49 -7.01 6.84
N PHE A 237 -3.48 -6.85 7.70
CA PHE A 237 -3.61 -6.05 8.93
C PHE A 237 -3.98 -4.58 8.67
N ALA A 238 -3.50 -3.97 7.58
CA ALA A 238 -3.74 -2.55 7.29
C ALA A 238 -5.17 -2.25 6.80
N GLY A 239 -6.18 -3.00 7.26
CA GLY A 239 -7.59 -2.85 6.88
C GLY A 239 -7.88 -3.43 5.50
N ALA A 240 -7.38 -4.64 5.23
CA ALA A 240 -7.58 -5.38 3.98
C ALA A 240 -7.23 -4.58 2.71
N LYS A 241 -6.12 -3.83 2.75
CA LYS A 241 -5.68 -2.97 1.64
C LYS A 241 -4.93 -3.77 0.57
N ILE A 242 -5.40 -4.99 0.30
CA ILE A 242 -4.92 -5.89 -0.75
C ILE A 242 -4.81 -5.15 -2.07
N ALA A 243 -5.78 -4.31 -2.43
CA ALA A 243 -5.74 -3.51 -3.66
C ALA A 243 -4.52 -2.56 -3.74
N THR A 244 -4.11 -1.98 -2.59
CA THR A 244 -2.94 -1.09 -2.54
C THR A 244 -1.66 -1.91 -2.73
N THR A 245 -1.54 -3.04 -2.03
CA THR A 245 -0.38 -3.92 -2.15
C THR A 245 -0.29 -4.58 -3.53
N LEU A 246 -1.43 -5.00 -4.11
CA LEU A 246 -1.52 -5.47 -5.51
C LEU A 246 -0.99 -4.43 -6.48
N LEU A 247 -1.38 -3.16 -6.30
CA LEU A 247 -0.95 -2.07 -7.15
C LEU A 247 0.55 -1.81 -6.97
N VAL A 248 1.04 -1.63 -5.75
CA VAL A 248 2.47 -1.38 -5.47
C VAL A 248 3.34 -2.54 -6.01
N LEU A 249 2.89 -3.78 -5.82
CA LEU A 249 3.57 -4.98 -6.30
C LEU A 249 3.09 -5.41 -7.69
N ALA A 250 2.52 -4.50 -8.50
CA ALA A 250 1.97 -4.87 -9.80
C ALA A 250 3.04 -5.53 -10.70
N VAL A 251 4.27 -5.00 -10.74
CA VAL A 251 5.35 -5.56 -11.54
C VAL A 251 5.65 -7.03 -11.19
N PRO A 252 6.02 -7.40 -9.94
CA PRO A 252 6.29 -8.79 -9.60
C PRO A 252 5.06 -9.69 -9.74
N ILE A 253 3.86 -9.19 -9.43
CA ILE A 253 2.62 -9.97 -9.51
C ILE A 253 2.25 -10.28 -10.97
N ILE A 254 2.27 -9.28 -11.84
CA ILE A 254 1.92 -9.47 -13.25
C ILE A 254 2.99 -10.31 -13.94
N ASP A 255 4.27 -10.16 -13.60
CA ASP A 255 5.34 -11.04 -14.09
C ASP A 255 5.10 -12.50 -13.68
N ALA A 256 4.80 -12.74 -12.39
CA ALA A 256 4.45 -14.07 -11.89
C ALA A 256 3.24 -14.67 -12.62
N LEU A 257 2.16 -13.91 -12.79
CA LEU A 257 0.95 -14.37 -13.51
C LEU A 257 1.21 -14.64 -14.99
N TRP A 258 1.99 -13.78 -15.66
CA TRP A 258 2.38 -13.96 -17.05
C TRP A 258 3.15 -15.27 -17.24
N VAL A 259 4.15 -15.50 -16.39
CA VAL A 259 4.97 -16.71 -16.44
C VAL A 259 4.15 -17.96 -16.12
N ILE A 260 3.26 -17.91 -15.13
CA ILE A 260 2.30 -19.01 -14.85
C ILE A 260 1.48 -19.33 -16.11
N GLY A 261 0.95 -18.32 -16.79
CA GLY A 261 0.18 -18.51 -18.03
C GLY A 261 0.99 -19.15 -19.16
N GLU A 262 2.27 -18.76 -19.31
CA GLU A 262 3.16 -19.39 -20.27
C GLU A 262 3.53 -20.83 -19.90
N ARG A 263 3.68 -21.14 -18.60
CA ARG A 263 3.92 -22.51 -18.11
C ARG A 263 2.74 -23.41 -18.39
N PHE A 264 1.53 -22.92 -18.10
CA PHE A 264 0.29 -23.64 -18.39
C PHE A 264 0.15 -23.96 -19.88
N LYS A 265 0.39 -22.99 -20.77
CA LYS A 265 0.40 -23.20 -22.23
C LYS A 265 1.44 -24.22 -22.72
N ALA A 266 2.52 -24.41 -21.95
CA ALA A 266 3.60 -25.35 -22.27
C ALA A 266 3.42 -26.72 -21.58
N GLY A 267 2.32 -26.96 -20.86
CA GLY A 267 2.12 -28.20 -20.08
C GLY A 267 3.10 -28.35 -18.91
N ALA A 268 3.78 -27.29 -18.50
CA ALA A 268 4.76 -27.30 -17.41
C ALA A 268 4.11 -26.97 -16.06
N SER A 269 4.72 -27.43 -14.96
CA SER A 269 4.27 -27.06 -13.61
C SER A 269 4.36 -25.54 -13.40
N ILE A 270 3.31 -24.93 -12.86
CA ILE A 270 3.25 -23.51 -12.53
C ILE A 270 4.32 -23.09 -11.50
N PHE A 271 4.81 -24.03 -10.69
CA PHE A 271 5.83 -23.80 -9.66
C PHE A 271 7.26 -24.18 -10.10
N SER A 272 7.46 -24.59 -11.35
CA SER A 272 8.79 -24.87 -11.87
C SER A 272 9.59 -23.58 -12.06
N GLY A 273 10.88 -23.54 -11.67
CA GLY A 273 11.72 -22.37 -11.92
C GLY A 273 12.23 -22.35 -13.36
N ASP A 274 12.03 -21.26 -14.08
CA ASP A 274 12.51 -21.07 -15.46
C ASP A 274 13.02 -19.64 -15.70
N ARG A 275 13.57 -19.40 -16.90
CA ARG A 275 14.09 -18.08 -17.32
C ARG A 275 13.05 -17.22 -18.04
N ARG A 276 11.74 -17.46 -17.82
CA ARG A 276 10.68 -16.75 -18.55
C ARG A 276 10.33 -15.40 -17.94
N HIS A 277 10.74 -15.15 -16.69
CA HIS A 277 10.51 -13.91 -15.97
C HIS A 277 11.12 -12.70 -16.68
N LEU A 278 10.49 -11.54 -16.48
CA LEU A 278 10.80 -10.29 -17.17
C LEU A 278 12.28 -9.92 -17.09
N HIS A 279 12.87 -10.06 -15.92
CA HIS A 279 14.27 -9.70 -15.69
C HIS A 279 15.24 -10.54 -16.54
N PHE A 280 14.98 -11.82 -16.75
CA PHE A 280 15.78 -12.66 -17.66
C PHE A 280 15.68 -12.17 -19.10
N ARG A 281 14.47 -11.83 -19.56
CA ARG A 281 14.27 -11.30 -20.92
C ARG A 281 14.97 -9.95 -21.11
N LEU A 282 14.95 -9.08 -20.11
CA LEU A 282 15.66 -7.81 -20.15
C LEU A 282 17.18 -8.01 -20.23
N LEU A 283 17.72 -8.99 -19.48
CA LEU A 283 19.13 -9.37 -19.59
C LEU A 283 19.48 -9.91 -20.99
N GLU A 284 18.63 -10.76 -21.58
CA GLU A 284 18.80 -11.26 -22.95
C GLU A 284 18.75 -10.16 -24.01
N LEU A 285 18.05 -9.05 -23.72
CA LEU A 285 18.07 -7.83 -24.54
C LEU A 285 19.29 -6.93 -24.30
N GLY A 286 20.22 -7.35 -23.43
CA GLY A 286 21.46 -6.64 -23.15
C GLY A 286 21.38 -5.59 -22.03
N TRP A 287 20.30 -5.56 -21.25
CA TRP A 287 20.25 -4.67 -20.08
C TRP A 287 21.23 -5.15 -19.01
N SER A 288 21.85 -4.21 -18.28
CA SER A 288 22.66 -4.54 -17.11
C SER A 288 21.77 -4.87 -15.90
N GLN A 289 22.26 -5.67 -14.97
CA GLN A 289 21.54 -5.97 -13.71
C GLN A 289 21.17 -4.70 -12.94
N ARG A 290 22.06 -3.69 -12.91
CA ARG A 290 21.78 -2.37 -12.32
C ARG A 290 20.60 -1.67 -12.98
N ASN A 291 20.55 -1.65 -14.31
CA ASN A 291 19.47 -0.97 -15.05
C ASN A 291 18.12 -1.67 -14.83
N ILE A 292 18.11 -2.99 -14.77
CA ILE A 292 16.90 -3.75 -14.44
C ILE A 292 16.45 -3.42 -13.01
N CYS A 293 17.38 -3.40 -12.05
CA CYS A 293 17.08 -3.05 -10.66
C CYS A 293 16.46 -1.66 -10.54
N LEU A 294 17.09 -0.65 -11.13
CA LEU A 294 16.57 0.73 -11.15
C LEU A 294 15.21 0.84 -11.86
N PHE A 295 15.01 0.08 -12.95
CA PHE A 295 13.72 0.05 -13.65
C PHE A 295 12.60 -0.46 -12.74
N TYR A 296 12.82 -1.56 -12.02
CA TYR A 296 11.85 -2.06 -11.04
C TYR A 296 11.57 -1.01 -9.96
N TYR A 297 12.61 -0.35 -9.43
CA TYR A 297 12.45 0.65 -8.38
C TYR A 297 11.63 1.85 -8.84
N VAL A 298 11.94 2.41 -10.01
CA VAL A 298 11.23 3.58 -10.55
C VAL A 298 9.76 3.25 -10.78
N ILE A 299 9.46 2.12 -11.42
CA ILE A 299 8.07 1.75 -11.70
C ILE A 299 7.31 1.44 -10.40
N THR A 300 7.90 0.68 -9.48
CA THR A 300 7.28 0.39 -8.18
C THR A 300 7.05 1.68 -7.38
N ALA A 301 8.00 2.63 -7.37
CA ALA A 301 7.85 3.90 -6.65
C ALA A 301 6.76 4.80 -7.26
N LEU A 302 6.71 4.90 -8.59
CA LEU A 302 5.65 5.62 -9.28
C LEU A 302 4.28 5.02 -8.94
N VAL A 303 4.14 3.70 -9.11
CA VAL A 303 2.89 2.98 -8.83
C VAL A 303 2.48 3.09 -7.36
N ALA A 304 3.44 3.03 -6.43
CA ALA A 304 3.18 3.25 -5.00
C ALA A 304 2.68 4.66 -4.71
N PHE A 305 3.27 5.67 -5.34
CA PHE A 305 2.81 7.05 -5.20
C PHE A 305 1.34 7.20 -5.65
N ILE A 306 0.94 6.59 -6.77
CA ILE A 306 -0.47 6.59 -7.21
C ILE A 306 -1.34 5.83 -6.22
N ALA A 307 -0.91 4.64 -5.78
CA ALA A 307 -1.66 3.82 -4.85
C ALA A 307 -1.93 4.52 -3.50
N LEU A 308 -1.03 5.40 -3.08
CA LEU A 308 -1.24 6.26 -1.93
C LEU A 308 -2.19 7.42 -2.26
N ASN A 309 -2.11 8.03 -3.43
CA ASN A 309 -2.89 9.23 -3.76
C ASN A 309 -4.26 8.97 -4.41
N THR A 310 -4.72 7.72 -4.49
CA THR A 310 -5.98 7.33 -5.15
C THR A 310 -6.94 6.61 -4.21
N GLN A 311 -8.23 6.61 -4.56
CA GLN A 311 -9.31 5.87 -3.87
C GLN A 311 -9.54 4.47 -4.43
N ALA A 312 -10.49 3.70 -3.90
CA ALA A 312 -10.74 2.30 -4.29
C ALA A 312 -11.00 2.13 -5.81
N LEU A 313 -11.91 2.92 -6.39
CA LEU A 313 -12.23 2.86 -7.82
C LEU A 313 -11.03 3.26 -8.68
N GLU A 314 -10.37 4.36 -8.32
CA GLU A 314 -9.19 4.88 -9.02
C GLU A 314 -8.01 3.92 -8.95
N LYS A 315 -7.81 3.24 -7.81
CA LYS A 315 -6.83 2.17 -7.66
C LYS A 315 -7.11 1.02 -8.60
N MET A 316 -8.38 0.65 -8.80
CA MET A 316 -8.73 -0.38 -9.77
C MET A 316 -8.47 0.05 -11.21
N ILE A 317 -8.82 1.29 -11.56
CA ILE A 317 -8.51 1.86 -12.88
C ILE A 317 -6.98 1.87 -13.09
N ALA A 318 -6.23 2.38 -12.11
CA ALA A 318 -4.78 2.40 -12.14
C ALA A 318 -4.19 0.98 -12.27
N LEU A 319 -4.70 0.01 -11.51
CA LEU A 319 -4.28 -1.38 -11.58
C LEU A 319 -4.55 -1.98 -12.96
N PHE A 320 -5.73 -1.76 -13.53
CA PHE A 320 -6.08 -2.23 -14.88
C PHE A 320 -5.12 -1.64 -15.93
N LEU A 321 -4.85 -0.34 -15.87
CA LEU A 321 -3.98 0.35 -16.82
C LEU A 321 -2.51 -0.07 -16.71
N VAL A 322 -2.00 -0.12 -15.47
CA VAL A 322 -0.64 -0.62 -15.19
C VAL A 322 -0.50 -2.06 -15.70
N THR A 323 -1.53 -2.89 -15.49
CA THR A 323 -1.56 -4.26 -16.02
C THR A 323 -1.50 -4.27 -17.54
N MET A 324 -2.35 -3.50 -18.22
CA MET A 324 -2.34 -3.42 -19.69
C MET A 324 -0.98 -3.00 -20.23
N VAL A 325 -0.33 -2.01 -19.62
CA VAL A 325 0.99 -1.56 -20.11
C VAL A 325 2.08 -2.58 -19.85
N ILE A 326 2.10 -3.23 -18.69
CA ILE A 326 3.06 -4.31 -18.43
C ILE A 326 2.85 -5.46 -19.41
N LEU A 327 1.59 -5.84 -19.72
CA LEU A 327 1.30 -6.87 -20.72
C LEU A 327 1.74 -6.47 -22.13
N VAL A 328 1.48 -5.22 -22.54
CA VAL A 328 1.99 -4.69 -23.82
C VAL A 328 3.52 -4.76 -23.83
N PHE A 329 4.17 -4.33 -22.76
CA PHE A 329 5.63 -4.40 -22.61
C PHE A 329 6.15 -5.85 -22.76
N PHE A 330 5.50 -6.83 -22.14
CA PHE A 330 5.82 -8.26 -22.33
C PHE A 330 5.69 -8.71 -23.78
N VAL A 331 4.60 -8.34 -24.47
CA VAL A 331 4.38 -8.67 -25.89
C VAL A 331 5.46 -8.04 -26.77
N ILE A 332 5.84 -6.79 -26.49
CA ILE A 332 6.87 -6.07 -27.22
C ILE A 332 8.25 -6.71 -27.07
N ILE A 333 8.63 -7.03 -25.82
CA ILE A 333 9.88 -7.73 -25.51
C ILE A 333 9.90 -9.08 -26.23
N ARG A 334 8.79 -9.82 -26.18
CA ARG A 334 8.65 -11.11 -26.88
C ARG A 334 8.81 -10.98 -28.40
N ARG A 335 8.36 -9.87 -28.99
CA ARG A 335 8.51 -9.55 -30.43
C ARG A 335 9.87 -8.95 -30.80
N LYS A 336 10.81 -8.80 -29.85
CA LYS A 336 12.15 -8.21 -30.06
C LYS A 336 12.13 -6.84 -30.77
N MET A 337 11.13 -5.99 -30.50
CA MET A 337 11.06 -4.68 -31.15
C MET A 337 12.13 -3.70 -30.62
N LYS A 338 12.51 -2.70 -31.44
CA LYS A 338 13.56 -1.71 -31.11
C LYS A 338 13.26 -0.92 -29.82
N ILE A 339 14.28 -0.75 -28.97
CA ILE A 339 14.25 -0.07 -27.66
C ILE A 339 13.60 1.33 -27.70
N LYS A 340 13.74 2.10 -28.79
CA LYS A 340 13.11 3.43 -28.91
C LYS A 340 11.57 3.39 -28.82
N LYS A 341 10.93 2.34 -29.36
CA LYS A 341 9.46 2.17 -29.25
C LYS A 341 9.03 1.81 -27.82
N ILE A 342 9.88 1.09 -27.10
CA ILE A 342 9.67 0.72 -25.70
C ILE A 342 9.69 1.98 -24.82
N ALA A 343 10.71 2.82 -24.98
CA ALA A 343 10.86 4.05 -24.19
C ALA A 343 9.68 5.02 -24.39
N LEU A 344 9.17 5.15 -25.62
CA LEU A 344 8.04 6.04 -25.92
C LEU A 344 6.73 5.59 -25.24
N LEU A 345 6.46 4.28 -25.21
CA LEU A 345 5.27 3.72 -24.54
C LEU A 345 5.37 3.86 -23.01
N MET A 346 6.57 3.67 -22.46
CA MET A 346 6.82 3.89 -21.04
C MET A 346 6.58 5.35 -20.65
N LEU A 347 7.06 6.30 -21.46
CA LEU A 347 6.82 7.73 -21.26
C LEU A 347 5.32 8.06 -21.35
N ALA A 348 4.61 7.52 -22.33
CA ALA A 348 3.17 7.71 -22.48
C ALA A 348 2.38 7.17 -21.28
N LEU A 349 2.77 6.00 -20.74
CA LEU A 349 2.19 5.46 -19.51
C LEU A 349 2.42 6.42 -18.33
N VAL A 350 3.65 6.87 -18.13
CA VAL A 350 3.98 7.78 -17.03
C VAL A 350 3.11 9.04 -17.14
N ILE A 351 3.04 9.68 -18.30
CA ILE A 351 2.21 10.87 -18.53
C ILE A 351 0.73 10.59 -18.27
N PHE A 352 0.19 9.49 -18.79
CA PHE A 352 -1.22 9.13 -18.64
C PHE A 352 -1.59 8.85 -17.18
N VAL A 353 -0.71 8.17 -16.47
CA VAL A 353 -0.88 7.84 -15.06
C VAL A 353 -0.81 9.10 -14.18
N PHE A 354 0.11 10.01 -14.46
CA PHE A 354 0.16 11.32 -13.80
C PHE A 354 -1.09 12.15 -14.11
N ALA A 355 -1.63 12.08 -15.32
CA ALA A 355 -2.87 12.74 -15.70
C ALA A 355 -4.06 12.21 -14.88
N ILE A 356 -4.16 10.89 -14.65
CA ILE A 356 -5.20 10.31 -13.79
C ILE A 356 -5.07 10.81 -12.36
N GLY A 357 -3.88 10.73 -11.76
CA GLY A 357 -3.66 11.24 -10.40
C GLY A 357 -3.97 12.73 -10.25
N TYR A 358 -3.67 13.53 -11.28
CA TYR A 358 -4.01 14.96 -11.32
C TYR A 358 -5.52 15.19 -11.40
N VAL A 359 -6.23 14.45 -12.27
CA VAL A 359 -7.70 14.55 -12.40
C VAL A 359 -8.38 14.12 -11.11
N SER A 360 -7.93 13.04 -10.48
CA SER A 360 -8.45 12.54 -9.20
C SER A 360 -8.45 13.59 -8.10
N LYS A 361 -7.36 14.37 -7.96
CA LYS A 361 -7.26 15.45 -6.96
C LYS A 361 -8.27 16.60 -7.16
N ARG A 362 -8.81 16.77 -8.37
CA ARG A 362 -9.88 17.76 -8.63
C ARG A 362 -11.27 17.24 -8.32
N VAL A 363 -11.45 15.91 -8.31
CA VAL A 363 -12.76 15.28 -8.08
C VAL A 363 -12.91 14.82 -6.63
N TYR A 364 -11.81 14.54 -5.93
CA TYR A 364 -11.82 14.08 -4.55
C TYR A 364 -10.76 14.77 -3.69
N SER A 365 -11.08 15.05 -2.43
CA SER A 365 -10.14 15.59 -1.45
C SER A 365 -9.15 14.55 -0.96
N PHE A 366 -8.10 15.02 -0.29
CA PHE A 366 -7.13 14.17 0.38
C PHE A 366 -7.77 13.19 1.40
N ALA A 367 -8.84 13.64 2.08
CA ALA A 367 -9.63 12.83 3.01
C ALA A 367 -10.60 11.84 2.32
N GLY A 368 -10.59 11.79 0.99
CA GLY A 368 -11.41 10.89 0.20
C GLY A 368 -12.88 11.29 0.08
N ASN A 369 -13.20 12.58 0.29
CA ASN A 369 -14.53 13.12 0.05
C ASN A 369 -14.64 13.62 -1.38
N ARG A 370 -15.82 13.51 -1.99
CA ARG A 370 -16.04 14.07 -3.33
C ARG A 370 -15.98 15.58 -3.22
N ILE A 371 -15.29 16.26 -4.14
CA ILE A 371 -15.29 17.71 -4.22
C ILE A 371 -16.48 18.14 -5.07
N VAL A 372 -17.30 19.04 -4.54
CA VAL A 372 -18.45 19.64 -5.21
C VAL A 372 -18.17 21.13 -5.36
N PRO A 373 -18.19 21.69 -6.57
CA PRO A 373 -18.14 23.12 -6.77
C PRO A 373 -19.44 23.75 -6.25
N VAL A 374 -19.32 24.71 -5.34
CA VAL A 374 -20.40 25.49 -4.78
C VAL A 374 -20.20 26.94 -5.21
N ASN A 375 -21.17 27.49 -5.94
CA ASN A 375 -21.14 28.88 -6.38
C ASN A 375 -22.02 29.73 -5.46
N ILE A 376 -21.39 30.73 -4.84
CA ILE A 376 -22.03 31.77 -4.02
C ILE A 376 -21.55 33.13 -4.55
N LYS A 377 -22.47 34.00 -4.96
CA LYS A 377 -22.15 35.36 -5.47
C LYS A 377 -21.01 35.39 -6.52
N ASN A 378 -21.04 34.48 -7.50
CA ASN A 378 -20.03 34.33 -8.55
C ASN A 378 -18.64 33.85 -8.06
N ASN A 379 -18.50 33.44 -6.80
CA ASN A 379 -17.30 32.82 -6.26
C ASN A 379 -17.51 31.31 -6.18
N ILE A 380 -16.50 30.53 -6.60
CA ILE A 380 -16.56 29.08 -6.62
C ILE A 380 -15.73 28.51 -5.48
N PHE A 381 -16.40 27.81 -4.57
CA PHE A 381 -15.79 27.03 -3.50
C PHE A 381 -15.75 25.55 -3.87
N TYR A 382 -14.63 24.90 -3.58
CA TYR A 382 -14.46 23.46 -3.77
C TYR A 382 -14.75 22.75 -2.45
N ALA A 383 -16.02 22.39 -2.24
CA ALA A 383 -16.48 21.82 -0.98
C ALA A 383 -16.36 20.30 -0.94
N GLU A 384 -15.78 19.77 0.14
CA GLU A 384 -15.79 18.35 0.45
C GLU A 384 -17.20 17.88 0.80
N PHE A 385 -17.79 17.05 -0.05
CA PHE A 385 -19.13 16.51 0.14
C PHE A 385 -19.13 15.34 1.11
N VAL A 386 -20.00 15.45 2.12
CA VAL A 386 -20.13 14.51 3.22
C VAL A 386 -21.61 14.16 3.45
N SER A 387 -21.94 12.88 3.38
CA SER A 387 -23.33 12.39 3.57
C SER A 387 -23.46 11.15 4.46
N SER A 388 -22.35 10.57 4.93
CA SER A 388 -22.39 9.43 5.85
C SER A 388 -22.20 9.86 7.29
N SER A 389 -22.96 9.27 8.22
CA SER A 389 -22.95 9.62 9.64
C SER A 389 -21.55 9.64 10.28
N GLN A 390 -20.69 8.67 9.95
CA GLN A 390 -19.30 8.62 10.42
C GLN A 390 -18.47 9.82 9.94
N LYS A 391 -18.61 10.20 8.67
CA LYS A 391 -17.86 11.33 8.11
C LYS A 391 -18.41 12.66 8.61
N MET A 392 -19.72 12.77 8.81
CA MET A 392 -20.38 13.95 9.38
C MET A 392 -19.92 14.21 10.82
N GLN A 393 -19.79 13.16 11.64
CA GLN A 393 -19.29 13.29 13.02
C GLN A 393 -17.84 13.76 13.10
N LYS A 394 -17.01 13.41 12.11
CA LYS A 394 -15.60 13.85 12.05
C LYS A 394 -15.47 15.28 11.53
N GLY A 395 -16.20 15.63 10.46
CA GLY A 395 -16.15 16.95 9.84
C GLY A 395 -14.73 17.41 9.49
N LEU A 396 -14.44 18.67 9.77
CA LEU A 396 -13.09 19.27 9.68
C LEU A 396 -12.22 19.03 10.94
N GLY A 397 -12.73 18.34 11.96
CA GLY A 397 -12.03 18.09 13.22
C GLY A 397 -10.67 17.41 13.06
N GLY A 398 -9.66 17.95 13.73
CA GLY A 398 -8.27 17.48 13.69
C GLY A 398 -7.44 17.99 12.50
N ARG A 399 -8.00 18.82 11.62
CA ARG A 399 -7.25 19.53 10.58
C ARG A 399 -6.61 20.80 11.15
N VAL A 400 -5.47 21.19 10.59
CA VAL A 400 -4.72 22.38 11.00
C VAL A 400 -5.19 23.61 10.23
N ASP A 401 -5.56 23.43 8.97
CA ASP A 401 -6.02 24.48 8.05
C ASP A 401 -7.02 23.95 7.01
N MET A 402 -7.57 24.90 6.24
CA MET A 402 -8.37 24.66 5.03
C MET A 402 -7.94 25.67 3.96
N CYS A 403 -7.91 25.27 2.69
CA CYS A 403 -7.51 26.18 1.62
C CYS A 403 -8.52 27.34 1.47
N GLU A 404 -8.09 28.49 0.94
CA GLU A 404 -8.89 29.72 0.88
C GLU A 404 -10.27 29.51 0.22
N ASN A 405 -10.32 28.86 -0.95
CA ASN A 405 -11.55 28.54 -1.69
C ASN A 405 -12.06 27.11 -1.45
N CYS A 406 -11.77 26.52 -0.29
CA CYS A 406 -12.27 25.19 0.10
C CYS A 406 -13.45 25.33 1.06
N GLY A 407 -14.26 24.27 1.13
CA GLY A 407 -15.31 24.15 2.15
C GLY A 407 -15.61 22.70 2.49
N MET A 408 -16.59 22.48 3.37
CA MET A 408 -17.17 21.17 3.61
C MET A 408 -18.68 21.24 3.53
N LEU A 409 -19.28 20.42 2.65
CA LEU A 409 -20.71 20.39 2.38
C LEU A 409 -21.33 19.14 2.97
N PHE A 410 -22.22 19.33 3.94
CA PHE A 410 -23.01 18.30 4.58
C PHE A 410 -24.38 18.25 3.92
N GLU A 411 -24.79 17.08 3.44
CA GLU A 411 -26.15 16.86 2.90
C GLU A 411 -26.91 15.87 3.78
N PHE A 412 -28.13 16.25 4.17
CA PHE A 412 -28.97 15.51 5.10
C PHE A 412 -30.18 14.93 4.38
N GLN A 413 -30.64 13.75 4.80
CA GLN A 413 -31.82 13.11 4.18
C GLN A 413 -33.13 13.84 4.49
N LYS A 414 -33.18 14.57 5.61
CA LYS A 414 -34.36 15.31 6.05
C LYS A 414 -33.96 16.75 6.39
N SER A 415 -34.78 17.69 5.96
CA SER A 415 -34.67 19.09 6.38
C SER A 415 -35.02 19.21 7.86
N SER A 416 -34.13 19.75 8.68
CA SER A 416 -34.34 20.02 10.10
C SER A 416 -33.32 21.03 10.64
N GLN A 417 -33.46 21.43 11.90
CA GLN A 417 -32.46 22.21 12.64
C GLN A 417 -31.21 21.36 12.95
N HIS A 418 -30.35 21.19 11.94
CA HIS A 418 -29.10 20.44 12.08
C HIS A 418 -28.10 21.23 12.93
N THR A 419 -27.63 20.61 14.00
CA THR A 419 -26.73 21.28 14.94
C THR A 419 -25.26 20.99 14.64
N PHE A 420 -24.39 21.96 14.94
CA PHE A 420 -22.94 21.86 14.69
C PHE A 420 -22.15 22.17 15.95
N TRP A 421 -20.89 21.74 16.00
CA TRP A 421 -19.99 21.98 17.12
C TRP A 421 -18.57 22.23 16.62
N MET A 422 -17.70 22.80 17.45
CA MET A 422 -16.30 23.09 17.10
C MET A 422 -15.31 22.12 17.74
N LYS A 423 -15.78 20.93 18.17
CA LYS A 423 -14.95 19.97 18.89
C LYS A 423 -13.74 19.54 18.05
N ASN A 424 -12.54 19.66 18.62
CA ASN A 424 -11.24 19.36 17.97
C ASN A 424 -10.92 20.21 16.72
N MET A 425 -11.53 21.39 16.57
CA MET A 425 -11.13 22.35 15.54
C MET A 425 -9.85 23.08 15.92
N GLN A 426 -9.06 23.48 14.92
CA GLN A 426 -7.84 24.28 15.12
C GLN A 426 -7.87 25.64 14.41
N PHE A 427 -8.89 25.91 13.61
CA PHE A 427 -9.07 27.17 12.88
C PHE A 427 -10.56 27.57 12.88
N PRO A 428 -10.85 28.89 12.81
CA PRO A 428 -12.21 29.39 12.87
C PRO A 428 -12.99 29.17 11.56
N LEU A 429 -14.31 29.12 11.64
CA LEU A 429 -15.20 28.83 10.51
C LEU A 429 -16.36 29.82 10.38
N ASP A 430 -16.84 29.98 9.15
CA ASP A 430 -18.19 30.44 8.86
C ASP A 430 -19.05 29.22 8.50
N ILE A 431 -20.28 29.15 9.00
CA ILE A 431 -21.20 28.03 8.73
C ILE A 431 -22.52 28.56 8.16
N LEU A 432 -22.91 28.01 7.02
CA LEU A 432 -24.09 28.37 6.24
C LEU A 432 -25.08 27.21 6.23
N TRP A 433 -26.30 27.43 6.75
CA TRP A 433 -27.41 26.48 6.64
C TRP A 433 -28.23 26.80 5.41
N ILE A 434 -28.53 25.77 4.63
CA ILE A 434 -29.08 25.90 3.29
C ILE A 434 -30.34 25.04 3.19
N SER A 435 -31.43 25.65 2.73
CA SER A 435 -32.70 24.98 2.43
C SER A 435 -33.08 25.24 0.99
N LYS A 436 -33.33 24.19 0.21
CA LYS A 436 -33.76 24.33 -1.21
C LYS A 436 -32.86 25.26 -2.05
N ASN A 437 -31.55 25.20 -1.84
CA ASN A 437 -30.53 26.02 -2.50
C ASN A 437 -30.55 27.51 -2.13
N GLU A 438 -31.14 27.88 -1.00
CA GLU A 438 -31.11 29.24 -0.45
C GLU A 438 -30.52 29.22 0.95
N ILE A 439 -29.71 30.21 1.30
CA ILE A 439 -29.14 30.33 2.64
C ILE A 439 -30.23 30.77 3.61
N VAL A 440 -30.53 29.94 4.61
CA VAL A 440 -31.60 30.21 5.60
C VAL A 440 -31.07 30.65 6.96
N TYR A 441 -29.81 30.32 7.28
CA TYR A 441 -29.18 30.75 8.52
C TYR A 441 -27.66 30.80 8.35
N ILE A 442 -27.01 31.74 9.04
CA ILE A 442 -25.57 31.98 8.95
C ILE A 442 -25.04 32.18 10.36
N GLU A 443 -23.94 31.50 10.67
CA GLU A 443 -23.13 31.75 11.85
C GLU A 443 -21.69 32.10 11.40
N LYS A 444 -21.18 33.27 11.82
CA LYS A 444 -19.92 33.82 11.31
C LYS A 444 -18.80 33.76 12.34
N ASN A 445 -17.56 33.67 11.88
CA ASN A 445 -16.34 33.81 12.66
C ASN A 445 -16.31 32.95 13.92
N ILE A 446 -16.84 31.73 13.82
CA ILE A 446 -16.93 30.80 14.94
C ILE A 446 -15.51 30.36 15.32
N LYS A 447 -15.14 30.61 16.58
CA LYS A 447 -13.81 30.28 17.07
C LYS A 447 -13.67 28.80 17.45
N PRO A 448 -12.45 28.21 17.34
CA PRO A 448 -12.20 26.81 17.70
C PRO A 448 -12.48 26.46 19.17
N ASP A 449 -12.44 27.44 20.06
CA ASP A 449 -12.62 27.29 21.50
C ASP A 449 -14.10 27.35 21.94
N LEU A 450 -15.05 27.44 21.00
CA LEU A 450 -16.48 27.43 21.30
C LEU A 450 -16.85 26.14 22.07
N VAL A 451 -17.25 26.31 23.33
CA VAL A 451 -17.79 25.24 24.17
C VAL A 451 -19.30 25.21 24.00
N GLY A 452 -19.82 24.21 23.29
CA GLY A 452 -21.25 24.01 23.13
C GLY A 452 -21.64 23.50 21.75
N ILE A 453 -22.92 23.66 21.44
CA ILE A 453 -23.54 23.25 20.18
C ILE A 453 -24.21 24.48 19.57
N LEU A 454 -23.94 24.74 18.30
CA LEU A 454 -24.61 25.73 17.47
C LEU A 454 -25.97 25.20 17.05
N ILE A 455 -27.02 25.94 17.35
CA ILE A 455 -28.41 25.58 17.06
C ILE A 455 -28.98 26.61 16.08
N PRO A 456 -29.27 26.22 14.82
CA PRO A 456 -29.85 27.16 13.86
C PRO A 456 -31.31 27.46 14.23
N ASN A 457 -31.80 28.63 13.86
CA ASN A 457 -33.21 29.01 14.04
C ASN A 457 -34.13 28.49 12.91
N SER A 458 -33.57 27.87 11.88
CA SER A 458 -34.27 27.47 10.66
C SER A 458 -33.92 26.04 10.24
N ASP A 459 -34.86 25.38 9.56
CA ASP A 459 -34.65 24.04 9.00
C ASP A 459 -33.82 24.10 7.71
N ALA A 460 -32.85 23.19 7.58
CA ALA A 460 -31.97 23.09 6.43
C ALA A 460 -31.83 21.65 5.94
N ASP A 461 -31.67 21.45 4.62
CA ASP A 461 -31.33 20.15 4.03
C ASP A 461 -29.82 20.00 3.76
N LYS A 462 -29.07 21.11 3.80
CA LYS A 462 -27.61 21.13 3.65
C LYS A 462 -26.97 22.14 4.60
N VAL A 463 -25.70 21.89 4.95
CA VAL A 463 -24.87 22.85 5.69
C VAL A 463 -23.51 22.95 5.03
N LEU A 464 -22.98 24.15 4.87
CA LEU A 464 -21.68 24.43 4.26
C LEU A 464 -20.77 25.15 5.25
N GLU A 465 -19.62 24.56 5.53
CA GLU A 465 -18.53 25.16 6.33
C GLU A 465 -17.51 25.82 5.39
N LEU A 466 -17.15 27.07 5.68
CA LEU A 466 -16.16 27.89 4.98
C LEU A 466 -15.13 28.47 5.97
N ASN A 467 -14.02 29.01 5.47
CA ASN A 467 -13.07 29.73 6.33
C ASN A 467 -13.74 30.95 6.97
N ALA A 468 -13.45 31.22 8.23
CA ALA A 468 -13.95 32.44 8.88
C ALA A 468 -13.58 33.71 8.11
N GLY A 469 -14.51 34.65 8.03
CA GLY A 469 -14.36 35.92 7.32
C GLY A 469 -14.86 35.86 5.88
N THR A 470 -15.02 34.66 5.30
CA THR A 470 -15.52 34.48 3.92
C THR A 470 -16.89 35.12 3.71
N VAL A 471 -17.77 35.00 4.70
CA VAL A 471 -19.12 35.57 4.65
C VAL A 471 -19.08 37.08 4.63
N ASP A 472 -18.20 37.70 5.41
CA ASP A 472 -18.09 39.16 5.47
C ASP A 472 -17.36 39.71 4.23
N ASP A 473 -16.28 39.06 3.79
CA ASP A 473 -15.46 39.46 2.64
C ASP A 473 -16.26 39.44 1.32
N LEU A 474 -17.14 38.44 1.16
CA LEU A 474 -18.00 38.31 -0.02
C LEU A 474 -19.39 38.93 0.17
N GLY A 475 -19.67 39.47 1.36
CA GLY A 475 -20.96 40.05 1.73
C GLY A 475 -22.12 39.05 1.62
N ILE A 476 -21.94 37.79 2.01
CA ILE A 476 -22.97 36.75 1.94
C ILE A 476 -24.06 37.01 3.01
N GLU A 477 -25.32 36.92 2.60
CA GLU A 477 -26.51 37.23 3.40
C GLU A 477 -27.53 36.06 3.38
N VAL A 478 -28.39 36.02 4.40
CA VAL A 478 -29.54 35.11 4.41
C VAL A 478 -30.47 35.49 3.25
N GLY A 479 -30.91 34.49 2.49
CA GLY A 479 -31.68 34.67 1.25
C GLY A 479 -30.86 34.58 -0.03
N ASP A 480 -29.52 34.59 0.07
CA ASP A 480 -28.69 34.38 -1.11
C ASP A 480 -28.87 32.97 -1.69
N SER A 481 -28.92 32.89 -3.01
CA SER A 481 -28.99 31.63 -3.74
C SER A 481 -27.61 30.96 -3.81
N ILE A 482 -27.60 29.65 -3.60
CA ILE A 482 -26.44 28.78 -3.74
C ILE A 482 -26.66 27.82 -4.90
N ALA A 483 -25.71 27.78 -5.83
CA ALA A 483 -25.71 26.79 -6.90
C ALA A 483 -24.67 25.70 -6.62
N PHE A 484 -25.13 24.45 -6.60
CA PHE A 484 -24.26 23.29 -6.59
C PHE A 484 -24.10 22.80 -8.03
N GLU A 485 -22.90 22.86 -8.59
CA GLU A 485 -22.68 22.30 -9.91
C GLU A 485 -22.84 20.77 -9.83
N LYS A 486 -23.97 20.27 -10.35
CA LYS A 486 -24.11 18.85 -10.64
C LYS A 486 -23.15 18.50 -11.77
N MET A 487 -21.99 17.96 -11.44
CA MET A 487 -21.22 17.19 -12.41
C MET A 487 -22.14 16.09 -12.96
N ARG A 488 -22.46 16.16 -14.26
CA ARG A 488 -23.30 15.19 -15.00
C ARG A 488 -23.02 13.79 -14.46
N LYS A 489 -24.06 13.05 -14.08
CA LYS A 489 -23.96 11.60 -13.88
C LYS A 489 -23.43 11.03 -15.20
N SER A 490 -22.16 10.64 -15.23
CA SER A 490 -21.54 9.88 -16.32
C SER A 490 -21.92 8.42 -16.17
#